data_AF-A0A1J3HDH6-F1
#
_entry.id   AF-A0A1J3HDH6-F1
#
_cell.length_a   1.000
_cell.length_b   1.000
_cell.length_c   1.000
_cell.angle_alpha   90.00
_cell.angle_beta   90.00
_cell.angle_gamma   90.00
#
_symmetry.space_group_name_H-M   'P 1'
#
loop_
_entity.id
_entity.type
_entity.pdbx_description
1 polymer ?
#
loop_
_entity_poly.entity_id
_entity_poly.type
_entity_poly.pdbx_seq_one_letter_code
_entity_poly.pdbx_strand_id
1 'polypeptide(L)'
;QSYTEIEEIPESIKDLHQLKWLDLYGCERLTSLPELPRCLTHLKLSFTDIEKIPETIKDLHQLFLLNVLGCRRLTSLPELPCSLEYLKADDCESLETVILPFSTQGGIFDFTNCFKLDQL
;
A
#
# COMPACT_ATOMS: atom_id res chain seq x y z
N GLN A 1 -8.94 12.66 -13.28
CA GLN A 1 -10.31 12.62 -12.73
C GLN A 1 -10.54 11.20 -12.31
N SER A 2 -10.52 10.93 -11.00
CA SER A 2 -11.04 9.68 -10.49
C SER A 2 -12.57 9.72 -10.46
N TYR A 3 -13.20 8.55 -10.51
CA TYR A 3 -14.63 8.39 -10.75
C TYR A 3 -15.40 7.84 -9.53
N THR A 4 -14.78 7.75 -8.35
CA THR A 4 -15.39 7.05 -7.20
C THR A 4 -15.25 7.83 -5.89
N GLU A 5 -16.39 7.99 -5.19
CA GLU A 5 -16.52 8.65 -3.89
C GLU A 5 -16.20 7.71 -2.71
N ILE A 6 -15.34 6.71 -2.90
CA ILE A 6 -15.04 5.73 -1.83
C ILE A 6 -14.23 6.43 -0.74
N GLU A 7 -14.85 6.63 0.42
CA GLU A 7 -14.24 7.23 1.61
C GLU A 7 -13.72 6.15 2.57
N GLU A 8 -14.36 4.98 2.58
CA GLU A 8 -14.04 3.86 3.45
C GLU A 8 -14.24 2.51 2.76
N ILE A 9 -13.49 1.50 3.22
CA ILE A 9 -13.66 0.10 2.83
C ILE A 9 -14.24 -0.65 4.05
N PRO A 10 -15.31 -1.45 3.86
CA PRO A 10 -15.94 -2.14 4.98
C PRO A 10 -15.00 -3.18 5.60
N GLU A 11 -15.03 -3.31 6.93
CA GLU A 11 -14.26 -4.29 7.70
C GLU A 11 -14.45 -5.74 7.24
N SER A 12 -15.62 -6.06 6.66
CA SER A 12 -15.92 -7.39 6.12
C SER A 12 -15.09 -7.76 4.90
N ILE A 13 -14.33 -6.82 4.31
CA ILE A 13 -13.45 -7.14 3.18
C ILE A 13 -12.46 -8.24 3.53
N LYS A 14 -11.98 -8.31 4.78
CA LYS A 14 -11.02 -9.34 5.26
C LYS A 14 -11.53 -10.77 5.15
N ASP A 15 -12.85 -10.95 5.14
CA ASP A 15 -13.51 -12.25 5.05
C ASP A 15 -13.63 -12.75 3.61
N LEU A 16 -13.20 -11.95 2.62
CA LEU A 16 -13.17 -12.35 1.21
C LEU A 16 -11.98 -13.28 0.92
N HIS A 17 -12.12 -14.56 1.28
CA HIS A 17 -11.07 -15.59 1.17
C HIS A 17 -10.60 -15.93 -0.25
N GLN A 18 -11.22 -15.36 -1.28
CA GLN A 18 -10.84 -15.52 -2.69
C GLN A 18 -10.39 -14.22 -3.35
N LEU A 19 -10.40 -13.08 -2.63
CA LEU A 19 -10.00 -11.79 -3.18
C LEU A 19 -8.48 -11.74 -3.39
N LYS A 20 -8.04 -11.92 -4.64
CA LYS A 20 -6.62 -11.85 -5.02
C LYS A 20 -6.16 -10.44 -5.35
N TRP A 21 -7.04 -9.60 -5.88
CA TRP A 21 -6.69 -8.28 -6.37
C TRP A 21 -7.69 -7.25 -5.86
N LEU A 22 -7.16 -6.22 -5.19
CA LEU A 22 -7.91 -5.05 -4.75
C LEU A 22 -7.32 -3.82 -5.43
N ASP A 23 -8.13 -3.14 -6.25
CA ASP A 23 -7.77 -1.93 -6.96
C ASP A 23 -8.66 -0.77 -6.52
N LEU A 24 -8.05 0.21 -5.85
CA LEU A 24 -8.68 1.42 -5.32
C LEU A 24 -8.04 2.67 -5.94
N TYR A 25 -7.46 2.52 -7.14
CA TYR A 25 -6.87 3.63 -7.90
C TYR A 25 -7.78 4.86 -7.93
N GLY A 26 -7.22 6.01 -7.54
CA GLY A 26 -7.92 7.29 -7.59
C GLY A 26 -9.01 7.47 -6.53
N CYS A 27 -9.14 6.62 -5.51
CA CYS A 27 -10.06 6.89 -4.40
C CYS A 27 -9.49 8.00 -3.51
N GLU A 28 -9.54 9.25 -4.00
CA GLU A 28 -8.95 10.45 -3.38
C GLU A 28 -9.56 10.79 -2.02
N ARG A 29 -10.68 10.19 -1.61
CA ARG A 29 -11.24 10.36 -0.25
C ARG A 29 -10.91 9.22 0.71
N LEU A 30 -10.27 8.16 0.22
CA LEU A 30 -9.89 7.02 1.05
C LEU A 30 -8.64 7.38 1.87
N THR A 31 -8.81 7.50 3.18
CA THR A 31 -7.73 7.93 4.10
C THR A 31 -7.15 6.79 4.94
N SER A 32 -7.89 5.68 5.09
CA SER A 32 -7.45 4.49 5.83
C SER A 32 -7.93 3.19 5.17
N LEU A 33 -7.35 2.05 5.56
CA LEU A 33 -7.78 0.72 5.16
C LEU A 33 -8.10 -0.13 6.40
N PRO A 34 -9.13 -0.98 6.34
CA PRO A 34 -9.35 -2.03 7.32
C PRO A 34 -8.29 -3.14 7.16
N GLU A 35 -8.38 -4.18 7.99
CA GLU A 35 -7.66 -5.42 7.73
C GLU A 35 -8.03 -5.99 6.34
N LEU A 36 -7.04 -6.51 5.63
CA LEU A 36 -7.22 -7.05 4.28
C LEU A 36 -7.19 -8.59 4.27
N PRO A 37 -7.79 -9.24 3.26
CA PRO A 37 -7.74 -10.69 3.11
C PRO A 37 -6.32 -11.24 3.05
N ARG A 38 -6.02 -12.27 3.86
CA ARG A 38 -4.73 -12.98 3.81
C ARG A 38 -4.40 -13.61 2.45
N CYS A 39 -5.41 -13.79 1.60
CA CYS A 39 -5.26 -14.35 0.26
C CYS A 39 -4.88 -13.32 -0.81
N LEU A 40 -4.84 -12.02 -0.46
CA LEU A 40 -4.56 -10.92 -1.38
C LEU A 40 -3.14 -11.01 -1.93
N THR A 41 -3.00 -10.85 -3.25
CA THR A 41 -1.72 -10.88 -3.95
C THR A 41 -1.36 -9.52 -4.55
N HIS A 42 -2.35 -8.68 -4.84
CA HIS A 42 -2.16 -7.36 -5.44
C HIS A 42 -3.00 -6.31 -4.74
N LEU A 43 -2.36 -5.24 -4.27
CA LEU A 43 -3.00 -4.08 -3.68
C LEU A 43 -2.59 -2.82 -4.46
N LYS A 44 -3.57 -2.13 -5.05
CA LYS A 44 -3.35 -0.86 -5.75
C LYS A 44 -4.14 0.26 -5.08
N LEU A 45 -3.43 1.28 -4.65
CA LEU A 45 -3.89 2.44 -3.90
C LEU A 45 -3.44 3.75 -4.56
N SER A 46 -2.92 3.69 -5.79
CA SER A 46 -2.33 4.87 -6.42
C SER A 46 -3.31 6.04 -6.47
N PHE A 47 -2.83 7.25 -6.21
CA PHE A 47 -3.63 8.48 -6.17
C PHE A 47 -4.83 8.40 -5.19
N THR A 48 -4.61 7.79 -4.02
CA THR A 48 -5.51 7.90 -2.86
C THR A 48 -4.94 8.87 -1.84
N ASP A 49 -5.79 9.41 -0.96
CA ASP A 49 -5.38 10.24 0.18
C ASP A 49 -5.02 9.40 1.42
N ILE A 50 -4.63 8.13 1.20
CA ILE A 50 -4.28 7.20 2.27
C ILE A 50 -3.14 7.80 3.11
N GLU A 51 -3.37 7.91 4.42
CA GLU A 51 -2.37 8.48 5.34
C GLU A 51 -1.50 7.37 5.94
N LYS A 52 -2.08 6.17 6.12
CA LYS A 52 -1.42 5.00 6.72
C LYS A 52 -1.92 3.69 6.11
N ILE A 53 -1.00 2.73 6.01
CA ILE A 53 -1.30 1.33 5.70
C ILE A 53 -1.39 0.55 7.02
N PRO A 54 -2.36 -0.35 7.20
CA PRO A 54 -2.51 -1.12 8.43
C PRO A 54 -1.29 -2.01 8.68
N GLU A 55 -0.84 -2.07 9.94
CA GLU A 55 0.30 -2.89 10.39
C GLU A 55 0.15 -4.39 10.07
N THR A 56 -1.09 -4.86 9.90
CA THR A 56 -1.41 -6.23 9.52
C THR A 56 -1.03 -6.57 8.07
N ILE A 57 -0.57 -5.60 7.26
CA ILE A 57 -0.10 -5.88 5.90
C ILE A 57 1.08 -6.87 5.87
N LYS A 58 1.91 -6.90 6.93
CA LYS A 58 3.01 -7.87 7.06
C LYS A 58 2.56 -9.32 7.11
N ASP A 59 1.31 -9.56 7.53
CA ASP A 59 0.70 -10.88 7.63
C ASP A 59 0.09 -11.34 6.28
N LEU A 60 0.11 -10.49 5.25
CA LEU A 60 -0.31 -10.84 3.90
C LEU A 60 0.81 -11.58 3.17
N HIS A 61 1.11 -12.80 3.59
CA HIS A 61 2.20 -13.63 3.05
C HIS A 61 2.05 -14.06 1.58
N GLN A 62 0.97 -13.65 0.90
CA GLN A 62 0.77 -13.84 -0.53
C GLN A 62 0.86 -12.52 -1.32
N LEU A 63 1.00 -11.39 -0.63
CA LEU A 63 1.06 -10.08 -1.26
C LEU A 63 2.37 -9.96 -2.03
N PHE A 64 2.24 -9.83 -3.33
CA PHE A 64 3.33 -9.79 -4.30
C PHE A 64 3.58 -8.36 -4.80
N LEU A 65 2.51 -7.57 -4.95
CA LEU A 65 2.56 -6.21 -5.44
C LEU A 65 1.79 -5.25 -4.52
N LEU A 66 2.45 -4.18 -4.12
CA LEU A 66 1.88 -3.00 -3.48
C LEU A 66 2.16 -1.78 -4.34
N ASN A 67 1.11 -1.08 -4.76
CA ASN A 67 1.25 0.16 -5.51
C ASN A 67 0.56 1.30 -4.78
N VAL A 68 1.36 2.23 -4.26
CA VAL A 68 0.95 3.45 -3.57
C VAL A 68 1.41 4.70 -4.33
N LEU A 69 1.69 4.58 -5.64
CA LEU A 69 2.14 5.70 -6.48
C LEU A 69 1.23 6.93 -6.31
N GLY A 70 1.82 8.09 -6.06
CA GLY A 70 1.11 9.36 -5.91
C GLY A 70 0.27 9.46 -4.63
N CYS A 71 0.43 8.57 -3.64
CA CYS A 71 -0.17 8.69 -2.32
C CYS A 71 0.54 9.79 -1.51
N ARG A 72 0.27 11.06 -1.85
CA ARG A 72 1.01 12.21 -1.32
C ARG A 72 0.81 12.46 0.17
N ARG A 73 -0.19 11.87 0.81
CA ARG A 73 -0.47 11.99 2.25
C ARG A 73 0.07 10.82 3.08
N LEU A 74 0.60 9.77 2.43
CA LEU A 74 1.16 8.61 3.10
C LEU A 74 2.50 8.98 3.74
N THR A 75 2.60 8.87 5.07
CA THR A 75 3.81 9.28 5.80
C THR A 75 4.76 8.13 6.12
N SER A 76 4.25 6.90 6.18
CA SER A 76 5.03 5.73 6.58
C SER A 76 4.45 4.46 5.99
N LEU A 77 5.33 3.53 5.62
CA LEU A 77 4.98 2.14 5.36
C LEU A 77 5.37 1.27 6.57
N PRO A 78 4.45 0.43 7.10
CA PRO A 78 4.77 -0.52 8.16
C PRO A 78 5.74 -1.60 7.64
N GLU A 79 6.09 -2.57 8.49
CA GLU A 79 6.80 -3.77 8.04
C GLU A 79 6.04 -4.43 6.89
N LEU A 80 6.70 -4.62 5.74
CA LEU A 80 6.08 -5.22 4.56
C LEU A 80 6.25 -6.75 4.57
N PRO A 81 5.33 -7.50 3.94
CA PRO A 81 5.40 -8.97 3.93
C PRO A 81 6.60 -9.46 3.12
N CYS A 82 7.24 -10.55 3.57
CA CYS A 82 8.39 -11.17 2.90
C CYS A 82 8.13 -11.64 1.45
N SER A 83 6.85 -11.80 1.07
CA SER A 83 6.44 -12.17 -0.30
C SER A 83 6.41 -11.00 -1.28
N LEU A 84 6.60 -9.76 -0.80
CA LEU A 84 6.49 -8.58 -1.63
C LEU A 84 7.69 -8.47 -2.57
N GLU A 85 7.42 -8.53 -3.87
CA GLU A 85 8.45 -8.39 -4.91
C GLU A 85 8.38 -7.02 -5.60
N TYR A 86 7.23 -6.35 -5.57
CA TYR A 86 7.03 -5.07 -6.26
C TYR A 86 6.41 -4.03 -5.32
N LEU A 87 7.14 -2.95 -5.08
CA LEU A 87 6.63 -1.75 -4.43
C LEU A 87 6.78 -0.56 -5.36
N LYS A 88 5.66 0.06 -5.73
CA LYS A 88 5.66 1.36 -6.41
C LYS A 88 5.19 2.42 -5.45
N ALA A 89 6.10 3.30 -5.05
CA ALA A 89 5.85 4.42 -4.16
C ALA A 89 6.32 5.74 -4.77
N ASP A 90 6.41 5.81 -6.10
CA ASP A 90 6.74 7.02 -6.84
C ASP A 90 5.80 8.18 -6.43
N ASP A 91 6.32 9.40 -6.34
CA ASP A 91 5.57 10.61 -6.01
C ASP A 91 4.85 10.57 -4.64
N CYS A 92 5.31 9.73 -3.70
CA CYS A 92 4.90 9.75 -2.29
C CYS A 92 5.67 10.83 -1.51
N GLU A 93 5.39 12.10 -1.79
CA GLU A 93 6.15 13.25 -1.28
C GLU A 93 6.21 13.38 0.25
N SER A 94 5.20 12.85 0.97
CA SER A 94 5.16 12.87 2.44
C SER A 94 5.80 11.65 3.11
N LEU A 95 6.26 10.67 2.34
CA LEU A 95 6.77 9.40 2.89
C LEU A 95 8.11 9.61 3.59
N GLU A 96 8.15 9.36 4.88
CA GLU A 96 9.30 9.58 5.77
C GLU A 96 9.99 8.27 6.15
N THR A 97 9.26 7.16 6.25
CA THR A 97 9.80 5.88 6.72
C THR A 97 9.24 4.68 5.96
N VAL A 98 10.10 3.69 5.74
CA VAL A 98 9.75 2.40 5.12
C VAL A 98 10.49 1.29 5.85
N ILE A 99 9.78 0.24 6.25
CA ILE A 99 10.36 -0.95 6.87
C ILE A 99 10.26 -2.13 5.89
N LEU A 100 11.35 -2.40 5.18
CA LEU A 100 11.45 -3.55 4.28
C LEU A 100 11.87 -4.81 5.06
N PRO A 101 11.29 -5.99 4.76
CA PRO A 101 11.72 -7.22 5.41
C PRO A 101 13.10 -7.64 4.89
N PHE A 102 13.94 -8.15 5.81
CA PHE A 102 15.33 -8.56 5.54
C PHE A 102 15.50 -9.62 4.43
N SER A 103 14.43 -10.29 4.03
CA SER A 103 14.38 -11.36 3.05
C SER A 103 14.02 -10.92 1.63
N THR A 104 13.78 -9.63 1.38
CA THR A 104 13.45 -9.09 0.04
C THR A 104 14.69 -9.05 -0.88
N GLN A 105 15.24 -10.22 -1.17
CA GLN A 105 16.38 -10.38 -2.05
C GLN A 105 15.88 -10.41 -3.50
N GLY A 106 15.92 -9.26 -4.18
CA GLY A 106 15.56 -9.13 -5.60
C GLY A 106 14.22 -8.43 -5.90
N GLY A 107 13.58 -7.82 -4.90
CA GLY A 107 12.40 -6.99 -5.12
C GLY A 107 12.72 -5.71 -5.90
N ILE A 108 11.76 -5.22 -6.68
CA ILE A 108 11.82 -3.93 -7.37
C ILE A 108 11.01 -2.92 -6.55
N PHE A 109 11.72 -1.99 -5.94
CA PHE A 109 11.13 -0.94 -5.11
C PHE A 109 11.44 0.42 -5.71
N ASP A 110 10.41 1.17 -6.06
CA ASP A 110 10.52 2.50 -6.62
C ASP A 110 10.06 3.54 -5.61
N PHE A 111 10.97 4.46 -5.25
CA PHE A 111 10.75 5.58 -4.34
C PHE A 111 11.09 6.91 -5.03
N THR A 112 11.01 6.96 -6.36
CA THR A 112 11.25 8.19 -7.11
C THR A 112 10.37 9.33 -6.56
N ASN A 113 10.95 10.50 -6.32
CA ASN A 113 10.27 11.68 -5.76
C ASN A 113 9.72 11.51 -4.32
N CYS A 114 10.19 10.53 -3.55
CA CYS A 114 9.96 10.44 -2.10
C CYS A 114 10.93 11.34 -1.32
N PHE A 115 10.83 12.66 -1.50
CA PHE A 115 11.84 13.62 -1.03
C PHE A 115 12.09 13.64 0.49
N LYS A 116 11.14 13.14 1.29
CA LYS A 116 11.27 13.04 2.75
C LYS A 116 11.91 11.74 3.23
N LEU A 117 12.00 10.72 2.39
CA LEU A 117 12.54 9.41 2.76
C LEU A 117 14.06 9.46 2.96
N ASP A 118 14.76 10.30 2.19
CA ASP A 118 16.22 10.46 2.23
C ASP A 118 16.73 11.42 3.32
N GLN A 119 15.87 11.88 4.24
CA GLN A 119 16.20 12.91 5.25
C GLN A 119 16.58 12.34 6.63
N LEU A 120 16.92 11.05 6.73
CA LEU A 120 17.26 10.35 7.97
C LEU A 120 18.74 9.96 8.07
#